data_AF-A0A0F8ZVJ3-F1
#
_entry.id   AF-A0A0F8ZVJ3-F1
#
_cell.length_a   1.000
_cell.length_b   1.000
_cell.length_c   1.000
_cell.angle_alpha   90.00
_cell.angle_beta   90.00
_cell.angle_gamma   90.00
#
_symmetry.space_group_name_H-M   'P 1'
#
loop_
_entity.id
_entity.type
_entity.pdbx_description
1 polymer ?
#
loop_
_entity_poly.entity_id
_entity_poly.type
_entity_poly.pdbx_seq_one_letter_code
_entity_poly.pdbx_strand_id
1 'polypeptide(L)'
;LKHMYKELKLDHNTALWFTCIYLLYYHLGSAVQAWKRYPKPDIIRKKDWSNDLPYFKQRRCFRGNEHARNQINTLVKLSDGDLASWVDNLVSNNREKSWTRIREAVSELPYHGPWSSYKFCDMMKFVHSYPITAPDIGTKPGATAGPIAGLNTLTGLGWDKCANDSQLHRDLLQMVIDLGTPVNGLDQLESCLCDFQSIMNGRYYTSHDIDRDLAQLQTADKNNEYNKLLMNARKKIFDKRLLGEFNDWEGVRKELNSVYRDRRRLVNDFPDIKVVNCYDI
;
A
#
# COMPACT_ATOMS: atom_id res chain seq x y z
N LEU A 1 9.17 4.54 1.92
CA LEU A 1 9.12 5.97 1.54
C LEU A 1 9.51 6.92 2.67
N LYS A 2 8.87 6.88 3.86
CA LYS A 2 9.21 7.75 5.01
C LYS A 2 10.71 7.86 5.33
N HIS A 3 11.41 6.72 5.40
CA HIS A 3 12.87 6.70 5.63
C HIS A 3 13.63 7.47 4.54
N MET A 4 13.30 7.22 3.27
CA MET A 4 13.94 7.88 2.13
C MET A 4 13.70 9.39 2.13
N TYR A 5 12.50 9.86 2.48
CA TYR A 5 12.22 11.31 2.57
C TYR A 5 13.07 12.00 3.64
N LYS A 6 13.27 11.33 4.78
CA LYS A 6 14.16 11.81 5.85
C LYS A 6 15.61 11.89 5.39
N GLU A 7 16.13 10.84 4.78
CA GLU A 7 17.53 10.78 4.29
C GLU A 7 17.79 11.85 3.21
N LEU A 8 16.82 12.06 2.30
CA LEU A 8 16.89 13.09 1.26
C LEU A 8 16.58 14.51 1.75
N LYS A 9 16.16 14.67 3.02
CA LYS A 9 15.75 15.95 3.62
C LYS A 9 14.69 16.68 2.77
N LEU A 10 13.72 15.94 2.23
CA LEU A 10 12.64 16.55 1.46
C LEU A 10 11.74 17.38 2.38
N ASP A 11 11.34 18.56 1.92
CA ASP A 11 10.26 19.30 2.56
C ASP A 11 8.93 18.54 2.43
N HIS A 12 7.96 18.92 3.25
CA HIS A 12 6.67 18.23 3.34
C HIS A 12 5.91 18.19 2.01
N ASN A 13 5.86 19.31 1.28
CA ASN A 13 5.16 19.38 0.00
C ASN A 13 5.84 18.51 -1.07
N THR A 14 7.17 18.56 -1.15
CA THR A 14 7.96 17.69 -2.05
C THR A 14 7.81 16.21 -1.71
N ALA A 15 7.75 15.84 -0.43
CA ALA A 15 7.53 14.47 0.01
C ALA A 15 6.12 13.97 -0.38
N LEU A 16 5.09 14.80 -0.20
CA LEU A 16 3.72 14.52 -0.63
C LEU A 16 3.64 14.33 -2.15
N TRP A 17 4.30 15.20 -2.90
CA TRP A 17 4.39 15.09 -4.36
C TRP A 17 4.99 13.75 -4.79
N PHE A 18 6.11 13.34 -4.17
CA PHE A 18 6.71 12.04 -4.45
C PHE A 18 5.76 10.88 -4.07
N THR A 19 5.01 11.00 -2.98
CA THR A 19 3.99 9.98 -2.63
C THR A 19 2.91 9.87 -3.70
N CYS A 20 2.45 10.99 -4.27
CA CYS A 20 1.49 11.00 -5.36
C CYS A 20 2.05 10.29 -6.60
N ILE A 21 3.30 10.61 -6.97
CA ILE A 21 4.01 9.91 -8.06
C ILE A 21 4.10 8.41 -7.78
N TYR A 22 4.46 8.02 -6.56
CA TYR A 22 4.53 6.61 -6.18
C TYR A 22 3.20 5.90 -6.35
N LEU A 23 2.08 6.49 -5.93
CA LEU A 23 0.75 5.89 -6.06
C LEU A 23 0.25 5.78 -7.52
N LEU A 24 0.81 6.57 -8.44
CA LEU A 24 0.54 6.40 -9.88
C LEU A 24 1.14 5.11 -10.42
N TYR A 25 2.39 4.83 -10.07
CA TYR A 25 3.10 3.66 -10.56
C TYR A 25 2.87 2.41 -9.70
N TYR A 26 2.61 2.61 -8.42
CA TYR A 26 2.67 1.60 -7.36
C TYR A 26 3.94 0.74 -7.46
N HIS A 27 5.05 1.38 -7.87
CA HIS A 27 6.32 0.75 -8.16
C HIS A 27 7.45 1.72 -7.81
N LEU A 28 8.30 1.36 -6.85
CA LEU A 28 9.30 2.29 -6.29
C LEU A 28 10.33 2.75 -7.33
N GLY A 29 10.85 1.85 -8.16
CA GLY A 29 11.84 2.17 -9.20
C GLY A 29 11.34 3.24 -10.19
N SER A 30 10.16 3.03 -10.79
CA SER A 30 9.48 4.01 -11.64
C SER A 30 9.22 5.33 -10.94
N ALA A 31 8.73 5.28 -9.70
CA ALA A 31 8.40 6.49 -8.96
C ALA A 31 9.62 7.38 -8.74
N VAL A 32 10.77 6.78 -8.38
CA VAL A 32 12.05 7.50 -8.24
C VAL A 32 12.46 8.15 -9.56
N GLN A 33 12.40 7.41 -10.67
CA GLN A 33 12.80 7.94 -11.98
C GLN A 33 11.89 9.08 -12.44
N ALA A 34 10.58 8.94 -12.25
CA ALA A 34 9.61 9.99 -12.56
C ALA A 34 9.83 11.22 -11.68
N TRP A 35 10.02 11.06 -10.37
CA TRP A 35 10.26 12.17 -9.45
C TRP A 35 11.58 12.91 -9.75
N LYS A 36 12.66 12.22 -10.14
CA LYS A 36 13.90 12.89 -10.58
C LYS A 36 13.67 13.83 -11.76
N ARG A 37 12.79 13.44 -12.68
CA ARG A 37 12.47 14.24 -13.87
C ARG A 37 11.49 15.37 -13.57
N TYR A 38 10.59 15.17 -12.61
CA TYR A 38 9.60 16.16 -12.16
C TYR A 38 9.63 16.25 -10.63
N PRO A 39 10.64 16.92 -10.05
CA PRO A 39 10.84 16.93 -8.60
C PRO A 39 9.80 17.78 -7.86
N LYS A 40 9.05 18.62 -8.57
CA LYS A 40 8.05 19.54 -8.04
C LYS A 40 6.67 19.30 -8.65
N PRO A 41 5.59 19.63 -7.92
CA PRO A 41 4.21 19.51 -8.39
C PRO A 41 3.89 20.63 -9.40
N ASP A 42 4.41 20.50 -10.62
CA ASP A 42 4.19 21.43 -11.72
C ASP A 42 3.33 20.82 -12.83
N ILE A 43 2.65 21.67 -13.61
CA ILE A 43 1.87 21.21 -14.76
C ILE A 43 2.79 20.59 -15.81
N ILE A 44 2.47 19.35 -16.16
CA ILE A 44 3.27 18.56 -17.07
C ILE A 44 2.68 18.64 -18.49
N ARG A 45 3.42 19.26 -19.40
CA ARG A 45 3.01 19.38 -20.80
C ARG A 45 3.19 18.05 -21.54
N LYS A 46 2.35 17.80 -22.55
CA LYS A 46 2.37 16.54 -23.33
C LYS A 46 3.75 16.24 -23.93
N LYS A 47 4.44 17.27 -24.44
CA LYS A 47 5.78 17.16 -25.02
C LYS A 47 6.88 16.88 -23.98
N ASP A 48 6.65 17.28 -22.73
CA ASP A 48 7.64 17.18 -21.67
C ASP A 48 7.56 15.80 -21.01
N TRP A 49 6.36 15.20 -20.95
CA TRP A 49 6.07 13.85 -20.47
C TRP A 49 6.36 12.83 -21.56
N SER A 50 7.59 12.31 -21.63
CA SER A 50 7.92 11.36 -22.69
C SER A 50 7.13 10.05 -22.55
N ASN A 51 6.98 9.35 -23.67
CA ASN A 51 6.42 7.99 -23.69
C ASN A 51 7.30 6.97 -22.93
N ASP A 52 8.46 7.39 -22.39
CA ASP A 52 9.51 6.52 -21.85
C ASP A 52 9.55 6.46 -20.32
N LEU A 53 8.60 7.07 -19.61
CA LEU A 53 8.54 6.86 -18.17
C LEU A 53 8.34 5.35 -17.89
N PRO A 54 9.18 4.72 -17.05
CA PRO A 54 9.16 3.27 -16.88
C PRO A 54 7.80 2.84 -16.36
N TYR A 55 6.98 2.25 -17.22
CA TYR A 55 5.66 1.81 -16.86
C TYR A 55 5.70 0.34 -16.43
N PHE A 56 5.71 0.11 -15.12
CA PHE A 56 5.41 -1.22 -14.58
C PHE A 56 3.90 -1.34 -14.36
N LYS A 57 3.29 -2.34 -15.01
CA LYS A 57 1.84 -2.49 -15.25
C LYS A 57 0.98 -2.83 -14.02
N GLN A 58 1.33 -2.38 -12.82
CA GLN A 58 0.61 -2.79 -11.60
C GLN A 58 -0.77 -2.13 -11.46
N ARG A 59 -0.94 -0.89 -11.93
CA ARG A 59 -2.27 -0.24 -11.98
C ARG A 59 -2.93 -0.45 -13.34
N ARG A 60 -3.90 -1.36 -13.41
CA ARG A 60 -4.59 -1.75 -14.65
C ARG A 60 -5.20 -0.59 -15.45
N CYS A 61 -5.53 0.54 -14.79
CA CYS A 61 -6.11 1.73 -15.42
C CYS A 61 -5.11 2.60 -16.19
N PHE A 62 -3.80 2.50 -15.97
CA PHE A 62 -2.79 3.32 -16.65
C PHE A 62 -2.16 2.63 -17.86
N ARG A 63 -2.96 2.03 -18.75
CA ARG A 63 -2.44 1.55 -20.03
C ARG A 63 -2.04 2.75 -20.92
N GLY A 64 -0.88 3.34 -20.65
CA GLY A 64 -0.35 4.53 -21.31
C GLY A 64 -0.12 5.71 -20.36
N ASN A 65 0.82 6.57 -20.74
CA ASN A 65 1.28 7.71 -19.94
C ASN A 65 0.28 8.89 -19.91
N GLU A 66 -0.76 8.88 -20.76
CA GLU A 66 -1.74 9.96 -20.85
C GLU A 66 -2.66 10.04 -19.63
N HIS A 67 -3.15 8.90 -19.15
CA HIS A 67 -4.01 8.84 -17.96
C HIS A 67 -3.25 9.31 -16.70
N ALA A 68 -1.99 8.90 -16.54
CA ALA A 68 -1.14 9.33 -15.43
C ALA A 68 -0.88 10.85 -15.49
N ARG A 69 -0.59 11.38 -16.69
CA ARG A 69 -0.42 12.82 -16.91
C ARG A 69 -1.70 13.60 -16.60
N ASN A 70 -2.85 13.13 -17.05
CA ASN A 70 -4.14 13.78 -16.81
C ASN A 70 -4.41 13.88 -15.30
N GLN A 71 -4.25 12.77 -14.59
CA GLN A 71 -4.44 12.73 -13.14
C GLN A 71 -3.47 13.65 -12.39
N ILE A 72 -2.18 13.63 -12.72
CA ILE A 72 -1.18 14.56 -12.14
C ILE A 72 -1.62 16.00 -12.36
N ASN A 73 -1.96 16.37 -13.60
CA ASN A 73 -2.28 17.75 -13.92
C ASN A 73 -3.56 18.19 -13.21
N THR A 74 -4.55 17.30 -13.04
CA THR A 74 -5.73 17.59 -12.22
C THR A 74 -5.36 17.81 -10.76
N LEU A 75 -4.51 16.96 -10.18
CA LEU A 75 -4.04 17.13 -8.81
C LEU A 75 -3.27 18.44 -8.61
N VAL A 76 -2.34 18.78 -9.51
CA VAL A 76 -1.59 20.05 -9.46
C VAL A 76 -2.53 21.24 -9.54
N LYS A 77 -3.54 21.21 -10.42
CA LYS A 77 -4.55 22.28 -10.51
C LYS A 77 -5.40 22.41 -9.24
N LEU A 78 -5.83 21.29 -8.66
CA LEU A 78 -6.66 21.29 -7.45
C LEU A 78 -5.91 21.76 -6.21
N SER A 79 -4.60 21.52 -6.17
CA SER A 79 -3.73 21.94 -5.07
C SER A 79 -3.03 23.28 -5.30
N ASP A 80 -3.15 23.86 -6.50
CA ASP A 80 -2.33 25.00 -6.95
C ASP A 80 -0.82 24.77 -6.75
N GLY A 81 -0.37 23.51 -6.88
CA GLY A 81 1.01 23.09 -6.59
C GLY A 81 1.36 22.98 -5.10
N ASP A 82 0.45 23.32 -4.19
CA ASP A 82 0.62 23.17 -2.74
C ASP A 82 -0.22 22.00 -2.18
N LEU A 83 0.34 20.80 -2.34
CA LEU A 83 -0.27 19.57 -1.85
C LEU A 83 -0.36 19.52 -0.33
N ALA A 84 0.61 20.14 0.36
CA ALA A 84 0.60 20.22 1.82
C ALA A 84 -0.65 20.95 2.30
N SER A 85 -0.85 22.19 1.84
CA SER A 85 -2.05 22.97 2.19
C SER A 85 -3.33 22.27 1.75
N TRP A 86 -3.33 21.65 0.57
CA TRP A 86 -4.49 20.90 0.08
C TRP A 86 -4.89 19.75 1.03
N VAL A 87 -3.94 18.93 1.48
CA VAL A 87 -4.22 17.84 2.43
C VAL A 87 -4.56 18.39 3.82
N ASP A 88 -3.83 19.39 4.31
CA ASP A 88 -4.04 19.99 5.63
C ASP A 88 -5.47 20.53 5.79
N ASN A 89 -6.03 21.12 4.74
CA ASN A 89 -7.43 21.60 4.72
C ASN A 89 -8.48 20.48 4.83
N LEU A 90 -8.12 19.23 4.53
CA LEU A 90 -8.99 18.05 4.68
C LEU A 90 -8.93 17.46 6.09
N VAL A 91 -7.89 17.78 6.86
CA VAL A 91 -7.68 17.30 8.23
C VAL A 91 -8.48 18.15 9.22
N SER A 92 -8.99 17.50 10.26
CA SER A 92 -9.77 18.11 11.33
C SER A 92 -9.46 17.42 12.66
N ASN A 93 -10.05 17.91 13.75
CA ASN A 93 -9.89 17.29 15.08
C ASN A 93 -10.50 15.88 15.18
N ASN A 94 -11.32 15.46 14.21
CA ASN A 94 -11.85 14.10 14.13
C ASN A 94 -11.05 13.29 13.11
N ARG A 95 -10.33 12.26 13.59
CA ARG A 95 -9.41 11.43 12.79
C ARG A 95 -10.13 10.62 11.70
N GLU A 96 -11.29 10.07 12.02
CA GLU A 96 -12.12 9.27 11.09
C GLU A 96 -12.76 10.17 10.01
N LYS A 97 -13.28 11.33 10.41
CA LYS A 97 -13.82 12.32 9.47
C LYS A 97 -12.73 12.82 8.50
N SER A 98 -11.52 13.02 9.01
CA SER A 98 -10.37 13.44 8.19
C SER A 98 -9.98 12.36 7.16
N TRP A 99 -9.96 11.08 7.57
CA TRP A 99 -9.77 9.96 6.65
C TRP A 99 -10.82 9.96 5.53
N THR A 100 -12.10 10.07 5.89
CA THR A 100 -13.20 10.10 4.91
C THR A 100 -13.06 11.26 3.94
N ARG A 101 -12.79 12.48 4.41
CA ARG A 101 -12.60 13.66 3.55
C ARG A 101 -11.44 13.50 2.58
N ILE A 102 -10.31 12.96 3.03
CA ILE A 102 -9.15 12.68 2.16
C ILE A 102 -9.52 11.62 1.13
N ARG A 103 -10.16 10.51 1.56
CA ARG A 103 -10.58 9.42 0.67
C ARG A 103 -11.52 9.92 -0.43
N GLU A 104 -12.50 10.74 -0.06
CA GLU A 104 -13.47 11.36 -0.98
C GLU A 104 -12.78 12.33 -1.96
N ALA A 105 -11.96 13.27 -1.46
CA ALA A 105 -11.25 14.22 -2.30
C ALA A 105 -10.34 13.52 -3.33
N VAL A 106 -9.69 12.41 -2.94
CA VAL A 106 -8.85 11.61 -3.84
C VAL A 106 -9.68 10.78 -4.81
N SER A 107 -10.87 10.30 -4.43
CA SER A 107 -11.73 9.55 -5.37
C SER A 107 -12.32 10.41 -6.48
N GLU A 108 -12.39 11.74 -6.29
CA GLU A 108 -12.78 12.68 -7.35
C GLU A 108 -11.66 12.89 -8.40
N LEU A 109 -10.43 12.44 -8.12
CA LEU A 109 -9.35 12.51 -9.10
C LEU A 109 -9.57 11.49 -10.23
N PRO A 110 -9.29 11.85 -11.49
CA PRO A 110 -9.39 10.91 -12.61
C PRO A 110 -8.60 9.63 -12.34
N TYR A 111 -9.23 8.48 -12.65
CA TYR A 111 -8.65 7.14 -12.54
C TYR A 111 -8.29 6.68 -11.11
N HIS A 112 -8.77 7.39 -10.08
CA HIS A 112 -8.82 6.86 -8.72
C HIS A 112 -10.10 6.07 -8.49
N GLY A 113 -9.95 4.83 -8.03
CA GLY A 113 -11.05 4.03 -7.49
C GLY A 113 -10.92 3.86 -5.97
N PRO A 114 -11.88 3.16 -5.33
CA PRO A 114 -11.92 2.96 -3.88
C PRO A 114 -10.61 2.47 -3.27
N TRP A 115 -9.95 1.50 -3.92
CA TRP A 115 -8.67 0.97 -3.45
C TRP A 115 -7.56 2.04 -3.46
N SER A 116 -7.43 2.80 -4.56
CA SER A 116 -6.35 3.77 -4.68
C SER A 116 -6.52 4.99 -3.77
N SER A 117 -7.77 5.40 -3.48
CA SER A 117 -8.03 6.46 -2.50
C SER A 117 -7.79 5.97 -1.07
N TYR A 118 -8.10 4.70 -0.78
CA TYR A 118 -7.73 4.06 0.50
C TYR A 118 -6.21 4.03 0.70
N LYS A 119 -5.46 3.55 -0.31
CA LYS A 119 -3.98 3.52 -0.25
C LYS A 119 -3.38 4.92 -0.16
N PHE A 120 -4.03 5.95 -0.70
CA PHE A 120 -3.60 7.33 -0.45
C PHE A 120 -3.71 7.70 1.03
N CYS A 121 -4.81 7.35 1.69
CA CYS A 121 -4.98 7.56 3.13
C CYS A 121 -3.95 6.78 3.96
N ASP A 122 -3.66 5.52 3.60
CA ASP A 122 -2.58 4.73 4.22
C ASP A 122 -1.24 5.49 4.17
N MET A 123 -0.92 6.06 3.01
CA MET A 123 0.30 6.85 2.83
C MET A 123 0.28 8.13 3.66
N MET A 124 -0.85 8.83 3.74
CA MET A 124 -0.96 10.03 4.60
C MET A 124 -0.70 9.68 6.06
N LYS A 125 -1.28 8.58 6.56
CA LYS A 125 -1.09 8.11 7.94
C LYS A 125 0.33 7.64 8.21
N PHE A 126 0.83 6.66 7.45
CA PHE A 126 2.08 5.97 7.80
C PHE A 126 3.34 6.63 7.26
N VAL A 127 3.24 7.32 6.12
CA VAL A 127 4.40 7.97 5.51
C VAL A 127 4.50 9.43 5.94
N HIS A 128 3.39 10.15 5.95
CA HIS A 128 3.34 11.59 6.28
C HIS A 128 2.91 11.89 7.71
N SER A 129 2.54 10.86 8.48
CA SER A 129 2.20 10.99 9.91
C SER A 129 0.98 11.89 10.17
N TYR A 130 0.07 12.00 9.20
CA TYR A 130 -1.20 12.69 9.41
C TYR A 130 -2.03 11.96 10.48
N PRO A 131 -2.69 12.69 11.40
CA PRO A 131 -3.45 12.11 12.50
C PRO A 131 -4.84 11.64 12.03
N ILE A 132 -4.86 10.67 11.11
CA ILE A 132 -6.09 10.09 10.53
C ILE A 132 -6.18 8.61 10.85
N THR A 133 -7.39 8.06 10.83
CA THR A 133 -7.63 6.62 11.02
C THR A 133 -8.81 6.17 10.19
N ALA A 134 -8.75 4.96 9.65
CA ALA A 134 -9.87 4.43 8.90
C ALA A 134 -11.07 4.19 9.83
N PRO A 135 -12.29 4.64 9.45
CA PRO A 135 -13.51 4.35 10.20
C PRO A 135 -14.02 2.92 9.98
N ASP A 136 -13.56 2.28 8.90
CA ASP A 136 -13.97 0.96 8.42
C ASP A 136 -12.80 0.25 7.71
N ILE A 137 -12.92 -1.06 7.50
CA ILE A 137 -11.96 -1.84 6.68
C ILE A 137 -12.22 -1.70 5.16
N GLY A 138 -12.91 -0.63 4.72
CA GLY A 138 -13.25 -0.37 3.32
C GLY A 138 -14.51 -1.09 2.82
N THR A 139 -15.18 -0.52 1.81
CA THR A 139 -16.56 -0.91 1.45
C THR A 139 -16.77 -1.66 0.11
N LYS A 140 -15.75 -1.99 -0.73
CA LYS A 140 -15.79 -2.96 -1.88
C LYS A 140 -14.53 -2.91 -2.80
N PRO A 141 -14.16 -3.96 -3.61
CA PRO A 141 -15.03 -4.79 -4.46
C PRO A 141 -14.82 -6.32 -4.47
N GLY A 142 -15.93 -7.06 -4.42
CA GLY A 142 -16.05 -8.46 -4.83
C GLY A 142 -16.23 -9.46 -3.68
N ALA A 143 -17.06 -10.48 -3.88
CA ALA A 143 -17.23 -11.58 -2.92
C ALA A 143 -15.98 -12.48 -2.81
N THR A 144 -14.99 -12.31 -3.69
CA THR A 144 -13.89 -13.27 -3.87
C THR A 144 -12.49 -12.69 -3.58
N ALA A 145 -12.37 -11.38 -3.38
CA ALA A 145 -11.10 -10.70 -3.15
C ALA A 145 -11.27 -9.46 -2.26
N GLY A 146 -10.18 -9.06 -1.60
CA GLY A 146 -10.15 -7.88 -0.73
C GLY A 146 -10.53 -8.17 0.72
N PRO A 147 -10.56 -7.13 1.56
CA PRO A 147 -10.67 -7.23 3.02
C PRO A 147 -11.99 -7.87 3.46
N ILE A 148 -13.12 -7.52 2.82
CA ILE A 148 -14.43 -8.09 3.17
C ILE A 148 -14.51 -9.57 2.84
N ALA A 149 -13.92 -10.02 1.73
CA ALA A 149 -13.84 -11.44 1.40
C ALA A 149 -12.92 -12.18 2.39
N GLY A 150 -11.82 -11.54 2.82
CA GLY A 150 -10.97 -12.05 3.90
C GLY A 150 -11.73 -12.20 5.21
N LEU A 151 -12.51 -11.19 5.60
CA LEU A 151 -13.33 -11.21 6.81
C LEU A 151 -14.42 -12.29 6.74
N ASN A 152 -15.12 -12.40 5.61
CA ASN A 152 -16.09 -13.47 5.35
C ASN A 152 -15.45 -14.86 5.45
N THR A 153 -14.26 -15.04 4.87
CA THR A 153 -13.53 -16.32 4.94
C THR A 153 -13.05 -16.64 6.35
N LEU A 154 -12.62 -15.63 7.10
CA LEU A 154 -12.15 -15.79 8.47
C LEU A 154 -13.28 -16.13 9.45
N THR A 155 -14.44 -15.49 9.30
CA THR A 155 -15.53 -15.55 10.29
C THR A 155 -16.68 -16.48 9.89
N GLY A 156 -16.79 -16.86 8.61
CA GLY A 156 -17.94 -17.56 8.06
C GLY A 156 -19.24 -16.74 7.99
N LEU A 157 -19.24 -15.48 8.43
CA LEU A 157 -20.41 -14.60 8.41
C LEU A 157 -20.75 -14.15 7.00
N GLY A 158 -22.03 -13.92 6.70
CA GLY A 158 -22.47 -13.47 5.37
C GLY A 158 -21.79 -12.16 4.93
N TRP A 159 -21.53 -12.04 3.62
CA TRP A 159 -20.83 -10.90 3.02
C TRP A 159 -21.39 -9.54 3.43
N ASP A 160 -22.72 -9.41 3.47
CA ASP A 160 -23.41 -8.16 3.82
C ASP A 160 -23.10 -7.71 5.26
N LYS A 161 -23.12 -8.65 6.22
CA LYS A 161 -22.73 -8.39 7.60
C LYS A 161 -21.26 -7.96 7.66
N CYS A 162 -20.36 -8.70 7.02
CA CYS A 162 -18.94 -8.36 6.97
C CYS A 162 -18.70 -6.97 6.37
N ALA A 163 -19.50 -6.52 5.41
CA ALA A 163 -19.33 -5.23 4.75
C ALA A 163 -19.85 -4.05 5.57
N ASN A 164 -20.94 -4.23 6.31
CA ASN A 164 -21.70 -3.12 6.89
C ASN A 164 -21.66 -3.05 8.43
N ASP A 165 -21.16 -4.09 9.10
CA ASP A 165 -21.08 -4.14 10.56
C ASP A 165 -19.75 -3.54 11.06
N SER A 166 -19.75 -2.23 11.32
CA SER A 166 -18.55 -1.55 11.85
C SER A 166 -18.17 -2.00 13.26
N GLN A 167 -19.10 -2.54 14.04
CA GLN A 167 -18.78 -3.05 15.37
C GLN A 167 -17.99 -4.35 15.25
N LEU A 168 -18.40 -5.27 14.35
CA LEU A 168 -17.62 -6.46 14.01
C LEU A 168 -16.18 -6.13 13.60
N HIS A 169 -15.96 -5.06 12.83
CA HIS A 169 -14.61 -4.63 12.44
C HIS A 169 -13.76 -4.22 13.64
N ARG A 170 -14.35 -3.49 14.58
CA ARG A 170 -13.68 -3.02 15.81
C ARG A 170 -13.42 -4.17 16.79
N ASP A 171 -14.36 -5.09 16.92
CA ASP A 171 -14.23 -6.27 17.77
C ASP A 171 -13.10 -7.18 17.26
N LEU A 172 -13.03 -7.41 15.94
CA LEU A 172 -11.94 -8.15 15.34
C LEU A 172 -10.59 -7.45 15.53
N LEU A 173 -10.54 -6.12 15.36
CA LEU A 173 -9.32 -5.36 15.61
C LEU A 173 -8.85 -5.54 17.06
N GLN A 174 -9.75 -5.43 18.03
CA GLN A 174 -9.43 -5.61 19.44
C GLN A 174 -8.93 -7.03 19.71
N MET A 175 -9.60 -8.05 19.18
CA MET A 175 -9.17 -9.45 19.31
C MET A 175 -7.75 -9.67 18.74
N VAL A 176 -7.45 -9.12 17.57
CA VAL A 176 -6.12 -9.23 16.95
C VAL A 176 -5.03 -8.57 17.81
N ILE A 177 -5.36 -7.44 18.44
CA ILE A 177 -4.47 -6.75 19.40
C ILE A 177 -4.28 -7.59 20.66
N ASP A 178 -5.36 -8.14 21.22
CA ASP A 178 -5.34 -8.97 22.44
C ASP A 178 -4.54 -10.26 22.24
N LEU A 179 -4.52 -10.79 21.02
CA LEU A 179 -3.64 -11.90 20.60
C LEU A 179 -2.16 -11.50 20.42
N GLY A 180 -1.82 -10.22 20.61
CA GLY A 180 -0.45 -9.71 20.58
C GLY A 180 0.04 -9.30 19.18
N THR A 181 -0.86 -9.16 18.20
CA THR A 181 -0.46 -8.70 16.85
C THR A 181 -0.32 -7.17 16.85
N PRO A 182 0.79 -6.61 16.34
CA PRO A 182 1.05 -5.17 16.38
C PRO A 182 0.31 -4.40 15.27
N VAL A 183 -1.01 -4.54 15.19
CA VAL A 183 -1.86 -3.75 14.29
C VAL A 183 -2.24 -2.41 14.92
N ASN A 184 -2.25 -1.36 14.10
CA ASN A 184 -2.52 0.02 14.51
C ASN A 184 -3.70 0.58 13.71
N GLY A 185 -4.90 0.10 14.02
CA GLY A 185 -6.16 0.58 13.42
C GLY A 185 -6.70 -0.31 12.31
N LEU A 186 -7.91 0.05 11.86
CA LEU A 186 -8.67 -0.72 10.86
C LEU A 186 -8.00 -0.75 9.49
N ASP A 187 -7.17 0.22 9.16
CA ASP A 187 -6.39 0.28 7.92
C ASP A 187 -5.30 -0.80 7.80
N GLN A 188 -4.62 -1.13 8.90
CA GLN A 188 -3.70 -2.26 8.88
C GLN A 188 -4.45 -3.58 8.90
N LEU A 189 -5.54 -3.68 9.65
CA LEU A 189 -6.40 -4.86 9.63
C LEU A 189 -6.97 -5.13 8.23
N GLU A 190 -7.41 -4.09 7.51
CA GLU A 190 -7.84 -4.16 6.10
C GLU A 190 -6.78 -4.84 5.24
N SER A 191 -5.53 -4.35 5.33
CA SER A 191 -4.43 -4.88 4.53
C SER A 191 -4.11 -6.34 4.90
N CYS A 192 -4.13 -6.67 6.19
CA CYS A 192 -3.96 -8.04 6.67
C CYS A 192 -5.06 -8.98 6.13
N LEU A 193 -6.33 -8.54 6.13
CA LEU A 193 -7.45 -9.33 5.61
C LEU A 193 -7.38 -9.51 4.08
N CYS A 194 -6.90 -8.51 3.36
CA CYS A 194 -6.66 -8.59 1.92
C CYS A 194 -5.57 -9.63 1.58
N ASP A 195 -4.46 -9.61 2.33
CA ASP A 195 -3.37 -10.58 2.18
C ASP A 195 -3.82 -11.98 2.59
N PHE A 196 -4.55 -12.10 3.70
CA PHE A 196 -5.17 -13.35 4.13
C PHE A 196 -6.03 -13.94 3.02
N GLN A 197 -6.94 -13.17 2.43
CA GLN A 197 -7.76 -13.64 1.31
C GLN A 197 -6.92 -14.07 0.10
N SER A 198 -5.79 -13.40 -0.15
CA SER A 198 -4.86 -13.77 -1.22
C SER A 198 -4.14 -15.08 -0.94
N ILE A 199 -3.78 -15.35 0.32
CA ILE A 199 -3.24 -16.64 0.79
C ILE A 199 -4.28 -17.74 0.66
N MET A 200 -5.52 -17.50 1.11
CA MET A 200 -6.63 -18.45 0.98
C MET A 200 -6.88 -18.86 -0.48
N ASN A 201 -6.76 -17.91 -1.40
CA ASN A 201 -6.90 -18.12 -2.84
C ASN A 201 -5.69 -18.79 -3.52
N GLY A 202 -4.61 -19.07 -2.77
CA GLY A 202 -3.38 -19.64 -3.29
C GLY A 202 -2.61 -18.68 -4.21
N ARG A 203 -2.76 -17.38 -3.99
CA ARG A 203 -2.08 -16.32 -4.76
C ARG A 203 -0.83 -15.82 -4.04
N TYR A 204 -0.85 -15.81 -2.71
CA TYR A 204 0.20 -15.26 -1.83
C TYR A 204 0.68 -16.33 -0.85
N TYR A 205 1.89 -16.13 -0.34
CA TYR A 205 2.42 -16.73 0.89
C TYR A 205 2.80 -15.62 1.88
N THR A 206 3.02 -15.97 3.15
CA THR A 206 3.54 -15.04 4.15
C THR A 206 4.86 -14.44 3.66
N SER A 207 4.98 -13.11 3.59
CA SER A 207 6.14 -12.36 3.04
C SER A 207 6.19 -12.14 1.53
N HIS A 208 5.19 -12.61 0.76
CA HIS A 208 5.12 -12.42 -0.69
C HIS A 208 5.41 -10.97 -1.14
N ASP A 209 4.88 -9.99 -0.42
CA ASP A 209 5.06 -8.57 -0.75
C ASP A 209 6.47 -8.04 -0.47
N ILE A 210 7.17 -8.58 0.54
CA ILE A 210 8.57 -8.25 0.83
C ILE A 210 9.45 -8.72 -0.32
N ASP A 211 9.18 -9.92 -0.83
CA ASP A 211 9.87 -10.53 -1.97
C ASP A 211 9.54 -9.81 -3.29
N ARG A 212 8.27 -9.43 -3.49
CA ARG A 212 7.86 -8.58 -4.62
C ARG A 212 8.63 -7.26 -4.64
N ASP A 213 8.78 -6.62 -3.49
CA ASP A 213 9.50 -5.36 -3.37
C ASP A 213 11.01 -5.55 -3.67
N LEU A 214 11.62 -6.67 -3.28
CA LEU A 214 13.01 -7.00 -3.67
C LEU A 214 13.14 -7.08 -5.19
N ALA A 215 12.24 -7.79 -5.86
CA ALA A 215 12.25 -7.92 -7.32
C ALA A 215 12.12 -6.55 -8.03
N GLN A 216 11.27 -5.65 -7.52
CA GLN A 216 11.15 -4.29 -8.05
C GLN A 216 12.45 -3.47 -7.92
N LEU A 217 13.16 -3.63 -6.80
CA LEU A 217 14.43 -2.92 -6.57
C LEU A 217 15.60 -3.52 -7.35
N GLN A 218 15.60 -4.84 -7.57
CA GLN A 218 16.63 -5.52 -8.37
C GLN A 218 16.52 -5.20 -9.87
N THR A 219 15.31 -4.95 -10.36
CA THR A 219 15.04 -4.53 -11.74
C THR A 219 15.24 -3.03 -11.98
N ALA A 220 15.25 -2.23 -10.90
CA ALA A 220 15.64 -0.82 -10.98
C ALA A 220 17.16 -0.69 -11.16
N ASP A 221 17.61 0.45 -11.70
CA ASP A 221 19.04 0.76 -11.86
C ASP A 221 19.81 0.56 -10.52
N LYS A 222 20.71 -0.42 -10.49
CA LYS A 222 21.49 -0.80 -9.29
C LYS A 222 22.50 0.28 -8.88
N ASN A 223 22.93 1.11 -9.82
CA ASN A 223 23.85 2.21 -9.55
C ASN A 223 23.15 3.45 -9.00
N ASN A 224 21.82 3.47 -9.02
CA ASN A 224 21.01 4.55 -8.52
C ASN A 224 21.12 4.66 -6.99
N GLU A 225 21.58 5.81 -6.49
CA GLU A 225 21.71 6.11 -5.05
C GLU A 225 20.40 5.90 -4.27
N TYR A 226 19.25 6.16 -4.90
CA TYR A 226 17.93 5.97 -4.29
C TYR A 226 17.61 4.49 -4.09
N ASN A 227 18.08 3.63 -5.00
CA ASN A 227 17.94 2.19 -4.85
C ASN A 227 18.76 1.71 -3.63
N LYS A 228 19.98 2.23 -3.45
CA LYS A 228 20.80 1.96 -2.26
C LYS A 228 20.09 2.40 -0.97
N LEU A 229 19.47 3.58 -0.95
CA LEU A 229 18.68 4.07 0.19
C LEU A 229 17.49 3.15 0.49
N LEU A 230 16.78 2.68 -0.53
CA LEU A 230 15.63 1.77 -0.37
C LEU A 230 16.06 0.38 0.12
N MET A 231 17.14 -0.18 -0.44
CA MET A 231 17.72 -1.44 0.05
C MET A 231 18.18 -1.31 1.50
N ASN A 232 18.81 -0.19 1.88
CA ASN A 232 19.21 0.06 3.27
C ASN A 232 17.98 0.20 4.19
N ALA A 233 16.91 0.84 3.74
CA ALA A 233 15.66 0.93 4.49
C ALA A 233 15.07 -0.46 4.76
N ARG A 234 15.02 -1.33 3.74
CA ARG A 234 14.53 -2.72 3.86
C ARG A 234 15.27 -3.49 4.94
N LYS A 235 16.61 -3.45 4.92
CA LYS A 235 17.48 -4.10 5.91
C LYS A 235 17.25 -3.65 7.35
N LYS A 236 16.76 -2.42 7.55
CA LYS A 236 16.47 -1.85 8.88
C LYS A 236 15.06 -2.16 9.36
N ILE A 237 14.11 -2.31 8.44
CA ILE A 237 12.68 -2.40 8.75
C ILE A 237 12.22 -3.86 8.91
N PHE A 238 12.68 -4.74 8.01
CA PHE A 238 12.24 -6.12 8.00
C PHE A 238 13.17 -7.01 8.81
N ASP A 239 12.59 -8.06 9.39
CA ASP A 239 13.36 -9.15 9.97
C ASP A 239 14.27 -9.75 8.90
N LYS A 240 15.56 -9.95 9.22
CA LYS A 240 16.56 -10.49 8.27
C LYS A 240 16.15 -11.83 7.68
N ARG A 241 15.38 -12.61 8.42
CA ARG A 241 14.95 -13.93 7.97
C ARG A 241 13.90 -13.85 6.85
N LEU A 242 13.20 -12.71 6.70
CA LEU A 242 12.23 -12.43 5.63
C LEU A 242 12.87 -11.85 4.37
N LEU A 243 14.20 -11.62 4.37
CA LEU A 243 14.90 -10.92 3.30
C LEU A 243 15.64 -11.90 2.41
N GLY A 244 15.19 -12.07 1.17
CA GLY A 244 15.83 -12.96 0.19
C GLY A 244 17.30 -12.62 -0.07
N GLU A 245 17.68 -11.34 0.03
CA GLU A 245 19.07 -10.91 -0.09
C GLU A 245 20.01 -11.42 1.02
N PHE A 246 19.49 -12.03 2.09
CA PHE A 246 20.27 -12.68 3.15
C PHE A 246 20.09 -14.20 3.21
N ASN A 247 19.17 -14.76 2.42
CA ASN A 247 18.77 -16.16 2.51
C ASN A 247 18.73 -16.83 1.13
N ASP A 248 19.47 -16.28 0.16
CA ASP A 248 19.73 -16.85 -1.16
C ASP A 248 18.50 -17.13 -2.04
N TRP A 249 17.48 -16.25 -2.00
CA TRP A 249 16.40 -16.25 -2.99
C TRP A 249 16.21 -14.88 -3.66
N GLU A 250 15.78 -14.91 -4.91
CA GLU A 250 15.58 -13.73 -5.73
C GLU A 250 14.09 -13.50 -5.98
N GLY A 251 13.53 -12.48 -5.32
CA GLY A 251 12.15 -12.08 -5.55
C GLY A 251 11.12 -13.14 -5.13
N VAL A 252 9.99 -13.16 -5.85
CA VAL A 252 8.79 -13.93 -5.47
C VAL A 252 8.98 -15.43 -5.69
N ARG A 253 8.80 -16.20 -4.61
CA ARG A 253 8.84 -17.67 -4.53
C ARG A 253 7.48 -18.28 -4.94
N LYS A 254 7.22 -18.32 -6.25
CA LYS A 254 5.90 -18.70 -6.81
C LYS A 254 5.41 -20.08 -6.38
N GLU A 255 6.33 -21.00 -6.13
CA GLU A 255 6.08 -22.35 -5.62
C GLU A 255 5.42 -22.36 -4.23
N LEU A 256 5.51 -21.28 -3.46
CA LEU A 256 4.90 -21.15 -2.14
C LEU A 256 3.45 -20.64 -2.17
N ASN A 257 3.03 -19.96 -3.25
CA ASN A 257 1.75 -19.27 -3.33
C ASN A 257 0.55 -20.18 -3.05
N SER A 258 0.56 -21.43 -3.53
CA SER A 258 -0.58 -22.33 -3.37
C SER A 258 -0.48 -23.25 -2.15
N VAL A 259 0.63 -23.23 -1.41
CA VAL A 259 0.87 -24.19 -0.32
C VAL A 259 -0.23 -24.14 0.74
N TYR A 260 -0.66 -22.94 1.15
CA TYR A 260 -1.74 -22.83 2.12
C TYR A 260 -3.07 -23.34 1.57
N ARG A 261 -3.43 -22.97 0.33
CA ARG A 261 -4.68 -23.43 -0.30
C ARG A 261 -4.72 -24.95 -0.43
N ASP A 262 -3.61 -25.54 -0.88
CA ASP A 262 -3.52 -26.95 -1.25
C ASP A 262 -3.28 -27.87 -0.03
N ARG A 263 -2.56 -27.38 0.99
CA ARG A 263 -2.10 -28.19 2.14
C ARG A 263 -2.60 -27.70 3.49
N ARG A 264 -3.35 -26.58 3.53
CA ARG A 264 -3.81 -25.92 4.76
C ARG A 264 -2.68 -25.61 5.76
N ARG A 265 -1.48 -25.39 5.22
CA ARG A 265 -0.28 -25.10 6.00
C ARG A 265 0.23 -23.72 5.65
N LEU A 266 0.30 -22.84 6.65
CA LEU A 266 1.06 -21.60 6.50
C LEU A 266 2.53 -21.99 6.33
N VAL A 267 3.13 -21.47 5.26
CA VAL A 267 4.59 -21.50 5.13
C VAL A 267 5.10 -20.44 6.10
N ASN A 268 5.34 -20.87 7.34
CA ASN A 268 6.16 -20.09 8.24
C ASN A 268 7.60 -20.36 7.82
N ASP A 269 8.26 -19.30 7.33
CA ASP A 269 9.70 -19.33 7.10
C ASP A 269 10.47 -19.50 8.43
N PHE A 270 9.80 -19.39 9.60
CA PHE A 270 10.45 -19.40 10.92
C PHE A 270 9.75 -20.35 11.93
N PRO A 271 10.47 -21.36 12.46
CA PRO A 271 9.92 -22.33 13.42
C PRO A 271 9.69 -21.75 14.82
N ASP A 272 10.24 -20.57 15.13
CA ASP A 272 10.15 -19.88 16.42
C ASP A 272 8.99 -18.87 16.51
N ILE A 273 8.28 -18.60 15.40
CA ILE A 273 7.03 -17.84 15.45
C ILE A 273 5.93 -18.76 15.97
N LYS A 274 5.37 -18.39 17.13
CA LYS A 274 4.23 -19.08 17.75
C LYS A 274 3.06 -19.10 16.76
N VAL A 275 2.80 -20.26 16.17
CA VAL A 275 1.59 -20.49 15.36
C VAL A 275 0.43 -20.62 16.33
N VAL A 276 -0.50 -19.68 16.28
CA VAL A 276 -1.80 -19.86 16.94
C VAL A 276 -2.59 -20.84 16.06
N ASN A 277 -2.96 -21.99 16.61
CA ASN A 277 -3.84 -22.92 15.90
C ASN A 277 -5.20 -22.23 15.71
N CYS A 278 -5.58 -21.96 14.48
CA CYS A 278 -6.85 -21.31 14.15
C CYS A 278 -8.10 -22.17 14.45
N TYR A 279 -7.93 -23.37 15.02
CA TYR A 279 -9.02 -24.27 15.41
C TYR A 279 -9.46 -24.08 16.86
N ASP A 280 -8.77 -23.23 17.63
CA ASP A 280 -9.08 -22.94 19.03
C ASP A 280 -9.83 -21.59 19.20
N ILE A 281 -10.40 -21.02 18.12
CA ILE A 281 -11.21 -19.79 18.10
C ILE A 281 -12.65 -20.12 17.72
#